data_AF-A0A067DJE6-F1
#
_entry.id   AF-A0A067DJE6-F1
#
_cell.length_a   1.000
_cell.length_b   1.000
_cell.length_c   1.000
_cell.angle_alpha   90.00
_cell.angle_beta   90.00
_cell.angle_gamma   90.00
#
_symmetry.space_group_name_H-M   'P 1'
#
loop_
_entity.id
_entity.type
_entity.pdbx_description
1 polymer ?
#
loop_
_entity_poly.entity_id
_entity_poly.type
_entity_poly.pdbx_seq_one_letter_code
_entity_poly.pdbx_strand_id
1 'polypeptide(L)' 'ERTELEWKNIPEKGGSPRYRIIKIPALQCIIESYPE' A
#
# COMPACT_ATOMS: atom_id res chain seq x y z
N GLU A 1 -10.03 -1.95 -9.60
CA GLU A 1 -8.67 -2.40 -9.23
C GLU A 1 -7.74 -1.20 -9.39
N ARG A 2 -6.72 -1.03 -8.53
CA ARG A 2 -5.74 0.05 -8.64
C ARG A 2 -4.36 -0.57 -8.85
N THR A 3 -3.51 0.10 -9.61
CA THR A 3 -2.14 -0.34 -9.89
C THR A 3 -1.24 -0.17 -8.66
N GLU A 4 -0.13 -0.90 -8.61
CA GLU A 4 0.86 -0.72 -7.52
C GLU A 4 1.30 0.74 -7.40
N LEU A 5 1.43 1.48 -8.50
CA LEU A 5 1.82 2.90 -8.48
C LEU A 5 0.76 3.80 -7.82
N GLU A 6 -0.52 3.58 -8.14
CA GLU A 6 -1.62 4.31 -7.51
C GLU A 6 -1.73 3.99 -6.02
N TRP A 7 -1.47 2.75 -5.64
CA TRP A 7 -1.43 2.32 -4.25
C TRP A 7 -0.26 2.91 -3.46
N LYS A 8 0.90 3.16 -4.09
CA LYS A 8 2.04 3.86 -3.45
C LYS A 8 1.74 5.33 -3.14
N ASN A 9 1.02 6.00 -4.04
CA ASN A 9 0.73 7.43 -3.92
C ASN A 9 -0.24 7.79 -2.78
N ILE A 10 -1.06 6.84 -2.32
CA ILE A 10 -2.05 7.04 -1.25
C ILE A 10 -1.40 7.25 0.13
N PRO A 11 -0.55 6.33 0.63
CA PRO A 11 0.11 6.50 1.93
C PRO A 11 1.07 7.69 1.96
N GLU A 12 1.78 8.01 0.87
CA GLU A 12 2.61 9.22 0.76
C GLU A 12 1.79 10.50 0.94
N LYS A 13 0.61 10.60 0.34
CA LYS A 13 -0.28 11.77 0.48
C LYS A 13 -1.06 11.77 1.79
N GLY A 14 -1.30 10.60 2.39
CA GLY A 14 -2.09 10.42 3.61
C GLY A 14 -1.31 10.60 4.91
N GLY A 15 -0.03 10.96 4.85
CA GLY A 15 0.80 11.14 6.06
C GLY A 15 1.23 9.83 6.72
N SER A 16 1.19 8.71 5.99
CA SER A 16 1.73 7.42 6.44
C SER A 16 3.00 7.12 5.63
N PRO A 17 4.18 7.62 6.06
CA PRO A 17 5.40 7.54 5.26
C PRO A 17 5.90 6.11 5.09
N ARG A 18 5.45 5.20 5.96
CA ARG A 18 5.85 3.80 5.96
C ARG A 18 4.67 2.93 5.57
N TYR A 19 4.87 2.12 4.53
CA TYR A 19 3.92 1.09 4.16
C TYR A 19 4.64 -0.17 3.69
N ARG A 20 3.94 -1.30 3.77
CA ARG A 20 4.40 -2.60 3.30
C ARG A 20 3.35 -3.21 2.39
N ILE A 21 3.79 -3.71 1.24
CA ILE A 21 2.94 -4.47 0.32
C ILE A 21 3.27 -5.95 0.50
N ILE A 22 2.28 -6.73 0.94
CA ILE A 22 2.40 -8.18 1.13
C ILE A 22 1.61 -8.84 -0.01
N LYS A 23 2.34 -9.53 -0.89
CA LYS A 23 1.76 -10.34 -1.97
C LYS A 23 1.34 -11.67 -1.37
N ILE A 24 0.05 -11.96 -1.40
CA ILE A 24 -0.48 -13.27 -1.01
C ILE A 24 -0.63 -14.13 -2.28
N PRO A 25 -0.68 -15.47 -2.19
CA PRO A 25 -0.81 -16.37 -3.36
C PRO A 25 -2.11 -16.19 -4.18
N ALA A 26 -2.95 -15.23 -3.82
CA ALA A 26 -4.19 -14.88 -4.52
C ALA A 26 -3.97 -13.69 -5.46
N LEU A 27 -4.99 -13.35 -6.25
CA LEU A 27 -4.98 -12.18 -7.14
C LEU A 27 -4.85 -10.84 -6.38
N GLN A 28 -5.09 -10.85 -5.07
CA GLN A 28 -5.10 -9.66 -4.20
C GLN A 28 -3.77 -9.47 -3.45
N CYS A 29 -3.60 -8.28 -2.88
CA CYS A 29 -2.47 -7.94 -2.01
C CYS A 29 -2.95 -7.21 -0.76
N ILE A 30 -2.15 -7.29 0.32
CA ILE A 30 -2.39 -6.57 1.56
C ILE A 30 -1.44 -5.37 1.59
N ILE A 31 -1.97 -4.20 1.92
CA ILE A 31 -1.20 -2.97 2.10
C ILE A 31 -1.32 -2.57 3.57
N GLU A 32 -0.21 -2.67 4.30
CA GLU A 32 -0.13 -2.26 5.70
C GLU A 32 0.50 -0.87 5.77
N SER A 33 -0.23 0.12 6.29
CA SER A 33 0.24 1.49 6.49
C SER A 33 0.56 1.73 7.96
N TYR A 34 1.73 2.29 8.25
CA TYR A 34 2.12 2.65 9.61
C TYR A 34 2.07 4.18 9.77
N PRO A 35 1.38 4.69 10.79
CA PRO A 35 1.49 6.08 11.17
C PRO A 35 2.92 6.38 11.65
N GLU A 36 3.32 7.65 11.63
CA GLU A 36 4.54 8.09 12.31
C GLU A 36 4.40 8.00 13.84
#